data_AF-A0A3G2T0A0-F1
#
_entry.id   AF-A0A3G2T0A0-F1
#
_cell.length_a   1.000
_cell.length_b   1.000
_cell.length_c   1.000
_cell.angle_alpha   90.00
_cell.angle_beta   90.00
_cell.angle_gamma   90.00
#
_symmetry.space_group_name_H-M   'P 1'
#
loop_
_entity.id
_entity.type
_entity.pdbx_description
1 polymer ?
#
loop_
_entity_poly.entity_id
_entity_poly.type
_entity_poly.pdbx_seq_one_letter_code
_entity_poly.pdbx_strand_id
1 'polypeptide(L)' 'MSSKFVIRFACVLLAILLVVGLGIHFTVAPELTTMIWIFTVPLILAVPILLSVVLATDDELQIPAHK' A
#
# COMPACT_ATOMS: atom_id res chain seq x y z
N MET A 1 -11.71 -6.35 12.71
CA MET A 1 -11.26 -5.93 11.37
C MET A 1 -11.82 -6.92 10.37
N SER A 2 -12.49 -6.47 9.31
CA SER A 2 -13.04 -7.34 8.26
C SER A 2 -11.90 -8.09 7.55
N SER A 3 -11.96 -9.42 7.44
CA SER A 3 -10.94 -10.17 6.68
C SER A 3 -10.80 -9.69 5.22
N LYS A 4 -11.88 -9.15 4.65
CA LYS A 4 -11.88 -8.60 3.29
C LYS A 4 -10.99 -7.36 3.19
N PHE A 5 -11.02 -6.50 4.22
CA PHE A 5 -10.15 -5.33 4.32
C PHE A 5 -8.67 -5.74 4.35
N VAL A 6 -8.31 -6.70 5.21
CA VAL A 6 -6.92 -7.16 5.39
C VAL A 6 -6.38 -7.76 4.08
N ILE A 7 -7.19 -8.55 3.38
CA ILE A 7 -6.79 -9.15 2.09
C ILE A 7 -6.60 -8.08 1.03
N ARG A 8 -7.51 -7.09 0.92
CA ARG A 8 -7.37 -5.97 -0.03
C ARG A 8 -6.09 -5.18 0.24
N PHE A 9 -5.85 -4.84 1.50
CA PHE A 9 -4.63 -4.15 1.93
C PHE A 9 -3.37 -4.93 1.54
N ALA A 10 -3.32 -6.23 1.86
CA ALA A 10 -2.18 -7.07 1.56
C ALA A 10 -1.93 -7.22 0.05
N CYS A 11 -2.98 -7.39 -0.76
CA CYS A 11 -2.86 -7.46 -2.22
C CYS A 11 -2.33 -6.15 -2.83
N VAL A 12 -2.85 -5.00 -2.39
CA VAL A 12 -2.40 -3.69 -2.87
C VAL A 12 -0.94 -3.45 -2.46
N LEU A 13 -0.59 -3.72 -1.20
CA LEU A 13 0.76 -3.58 -0.70
C LEU A 13 1.75 -4.46 -1.48
N LEU A 14 1.38 -5.73 -1.73
CA LEU A 14 2.21 -6.66 -2.49
C LEU A 14 2.43 -6.19 -3.93
N ALA A 15 1.38 -5.72 -4.60
CA ALA A 15 1.48 -5.21 -5.97
C ALA A 15 2.44 -4.01 -6.05
N ILE A 16 2.32 -3.06 -5.12
CA ILE A 16 3.20 -1.88 -5.05
C ILE A 16 4.65 -2.31 -4.77
N LEU A 17 4.87 -3.21 -3.82
CA LEU A 17 6.20 -3.73 -3.49
C LEU A 17 6.88 -4.39 -4.69
N LEU A 18 6.14 -5.19 -5.47
CA LEU A 18 6.67 -5.82 -6.67
C LEU A 18 7.05 -4.78 -7.73
N VAL A 19 6.15 -3.86 -8.07
CA VAL A 19 6.41 -2.83 -9.09
C VAL A 19 7.60 -1.96 -8.71
N VAL A 20 7.65 -1.49 -7.47
CA VAL A 20 8.75 -0.64 -7.00
C VAL A 20 10.04 -1.41 -6.87
N GLY A 21 10.01 -2.62 -6.30
CA GLY A 21 11.19 -3.45 -6.16
C GLY A 21 11.82 -3.82 -7.49
N LEU A 22 11.00 -4.23 -8.47
CA LEU A 22 11.45 -4.49 -9.84
C LEU A 22 11.98 -3.21 -10.50
N GLY A 23 11.28 -2.08 -10.34
CA GLY A 23 11.72 -0.79 -10.87
C GLY A 23 13.11 -0.41 -10.35
N ILE A 24 13.32 -0.45 -9.04
CA ILE A 24 14.61 -0.15 -8.41
C ILE A 24 15.68 -1.13 -8.91
N HIS A 25 15.38 -2.44 -8.91
CA HIS A 25 16.35 -3.46 -9.29
C HIS A 25 16.89 -3.28 -10.72
N PHE A 26 16.05 -2.89 -11.67
CA PHE A 26 16.45 -2.76 -13.08
C PHE A 26 16.97 -1.37 -13.46
N THR A 27 16.66 -0.31 -12.70
CA THR A 27 16.96 1.07 -13.11
C THR A 27 17.97 1.80 -12.22
N VAL A 28 18.21 1.33 -10.99
CA VAL A 28 18.99 2.05 -9.98
C VAL A 28 20.37 1.40 -9.80
N ALA A 29 21.39 2.24 -9.67
CA ALA A 29 22.73 1.77 -9.32
C ALA A 29 22.75 1.05 -7.95
N PRO A 30 23.54 -0.02 -7.79
CA PRO A 30 23.57 -0.79 -6.53
C PRO A 30 23.87 0.08 -5.30
N GLU A 31 24.74 1.09 -5.45
CA GLU A 31 25.14 1.97 -4.34
C GLU A 31 23.99 2.85 -3.83
N LEU A 32 23.01 3.16 -4.69
CA LEU A 32 21.87 4.02 -4.37
C LEU A 32 20.66 3.21 -3.90
N THR A 33 20.66 1.89 -4.09
CA THR A 33 19.50 1.03 -3.82
C THR A 33 19.01 1.14 -2.38
N THR A 34 19.93 1.06 -1.40
CA THR A 34 19.58 1.19 0.03
C THR A 34 19.00 2.56 0.35
N MET A 35 19.59 3.64 -0.17
CA MET A 35 19.10 5.00 0.06
C MET A 35 17.68 5.18 -0.51
N ILE A 36 17.42 4.69 -1.73
CA ILE A 36 16.09 4.78 -2.34
C ILE A 36 15.05 3.99 -1.54
N TRP A 37 15.39 2.79 -1.05
CA TRP A 37 14.48 2.02 -0.21
C TRP A 37 14.14 2.74 1.10
N ILE A 38 15.11 3.40 1.75
CA ILE A 38 14.86 4.18 2.98
C ILE A 38 13.78 5.25 2.77
N PHE A 39 13.81 5.95 1.64
CA PHE A 39 12.79 6.96 1.32
C PHE A 39 11.48 6.36 0.81
N THR A 40 11.56 5.23 0.12
CA THR A 40 10.40 4.66 -0.58
C THR A 40 9.54 3.78 0.33
N VAL A 41 10.10 3.05 1.31
CA VAL A 41 9.32 2.20 2.24
C VAL A 41 8.22 2.98 2.99
N PRO A 42 8.49 4.15 3.60
CA PRO A 42 7.44 4.94 4.27
C PRO A 42 6.30 5.33 3.32
N LEU A 43 6.64 5.67 2.07
CA LEU A 43 5.67 6.05 1.05
C LEU A 43 4.84 4.83 0.58
N ILE A 44 5.51 3.68 0.36
CA ILE A 44 4.86 2.41 0.02
C ILE A 44 3.88 1.98 1.10
N LEU A 45 4.12 2.29 2.38
CA LEU A 45 3.18 1.95 3.45
C LEU A 45 2.01 2.94 3.53
N ALA A 46 2.24 4.23 3.27
CA ALA A 46 1.19 5.24 3.28
C ALA A 46 0.11 5.01 2.20
N VAL A 47 0.53 4.65 0.98
CA VAL A 47 -0.38 4.44 -0.16
C VAL A 47 -1.46 3.36 0.11
N PRO A 48 -1.14 2.10 0.46
CA PRO A 48 -2.13 1.06 0.72
C PRO A 48 -2.97 1.35 1.96
N ILE A 49 -2.45 2.08 2.96
CA ILE A 49 -3.28 2.55 4.09
C ILE A 49 -4.37 3.48 3.56
N LEU A 50 -4.00 4.53 2.82
CA LEU A 50 -4.96 5.47 2.25
C LEU A 50 -5.92 4.79 1.28
N LEU A 51 -5.41 3.92 0.39
CA LEU A 51 -6.23 3.18 -0.56
C LEU A 51 -7.21 2.24 0.14
N SER A 52 -6.78 1.59 1.24
CA SER A 52 -7.66 0.73 2.03
C SER A 52 -8.79 1.49 2.71
N VAL A 53 -8.54 2.74 3.14
CA VAL A 53 -9.57 3.63 3.71
C VAL A 53 -10.54 4.11 2.63
N VAL A 54 -10.03 4.52 1.45
CA VAL A 54 -10.87 4.97 0.33
C VAL A 54 -11.73 3.82 -0.23
N LEU A 55 -11.21 2.60 -0.24
CA LEU A 55 -11.91 1.41 -0.73
C LEU A 55 -12.74 0.70 0.35
N ALA A 56 -12.68 1.18 1.60
CA ALA A 56 -13.53 0.67 2.67
C ALA A 56 -14.99 1.05 2.38
N THR A 57 -15.89 0.11 2.61
CA THR A 57 -17.33 0.34 2.44
C THR A 57 -17.92 1.00 3.69
N ASP A 58 -19.05 1.70 3.57
CA ASP A 58 -19.74 2.35 4.70
C ASP A 58 -20.04 1.37 5.85
N ASP A 59 -20.34 0.10 5.52
CA ASP A 59 -20.50 -1.01 6.47
C ASP A 59 -19.22 -1.29 7.29
N GLU A 60 -18.04 -1.07 6.71
CA GLU A 60 -16.74 -1.28 7.35
C GLU A 60 -16.28 -0.04 8.14
N LEU A 61 -16.77 1.15 7.78
CA LEU A 61 -16.47 2.43 8.44
C LEU A 61 -17.46 2.79 9.55
N GLN A 62 -18.48 1.96 9.80
CA GLN A 62 -19.55 2.21 10.78
C GLN A 62 -20.24 3.57 10.62
N ILE A 63 -20.35 4.06 9.38
CA ILE A 63 -21.02 5.33 9.10
C ILE A 63 -22.53 5.07 9.22
N PRO A 64 -23.26 5.76 10.12
CA PRO A 64 -24.68 5.55 10.25
C PRO A 64 -25.38 5.94 8.96
N ALA A 65 -26.03 4.98 8.30
CA ALA A 65 -26.87 5.21 7.14
C ALA A 65 -27.96 6.22 7.51
N HIS A 66 -27.86 7.45 6.99
CA HIS A 66 -28.95 8.41 7.12
C HIS A 66 -30.06 7.95 6.17
N LYS A 67 -31.21 7.60 6.77
CA LYS A 67 -32.42 7.11 6.11
C LYS A 67 -33.16 8.23 5.40
#